data_AF-A0A9E5PB02-F1
#
_entry.id   AF-A0A9E5PB02-F1
#
_cell.length_a   1.000
_cell.length_b   1.000
_cell.length_c   1.000
_cell.angle_alpha   90.00
_cell.angle_beta   90.00
_cell.angle_gamma   90.00
#
_symmetry.space_group_name_H-M   'P 1'
#
loop_
_entity.id
_entity.type
_entity.pdbx_description
1 polymer ?
#
loop_
_entity_poly.entity_id
_entity_poly.type
_entity_poly.pdbx_seq_one_letter_code
_entity_poly.pdbx_strand_id
1 'polypeptide(L)'
;AAQEVGAEELAEHYDRSYGIFSGPARHRARIRFTPEMSRWVADEEWHPDQAGAYDADGCWVLEVPFSDPRELAMDIMRYGPEAEVLEPESLRDAVRAAAAATASKYL
;
A
#
# COMPACT_ATOMS: atom_id res chain seq x y z
N ALA A 1 34.92 -11.55 -1.19
CA ALA A 1 35.12 -10.08 -1.13
C ALA A 1 33.74 -9.45 -1.10
N ALA A 2 33.43 -8.67 -0.07
CA ALA A 2 32.18 -7.91 -0.01
C ALA A 2 32.38 -6.62 -0.80
N GLN A 3 31.50 -6.33 -1.77
CA GLN A 3 31.49 -5.03 -2.45
C GLN A 3 30.77 -4.04 -1.55
N GLU A 4 31.46 -2.95 -1.18
CA GLU A 4 30.86 -1.78 -0.55
C GLU A 4 29.94 -1.12 -1.58
N VAL A 5 28.63 -1.29 -1.40
CA VAL A 5 27.62 -0.54 -2.14
C VAL A 5 27.50 0.81 -1.45
N GLY A 6 27.63 1.90 -2.20
CA GLY A 6 27.52 3.26 -1.66
C GLY A 6 26.15 3.50 -1.03
N ALA A 7 26.10 4.19 0.11
CA ALA A 7 24.87 4.44 0.85
C ALA A 7 23.80 5.18 0.01
N GLU A 8 24.21 5.98 -0.98
CA GLU A 8 23.30 6.66 -1.92
C GLU A 8 22.66 5.68 -2.93
N GLU A 9 23.41 4.70 -3.43
CA GLU A 9 22.88 3.65 -4.33
C GLU A 9 21.94 2.68 -3.58
N LEU A 10 22.22 2.48 -2.28
CA LEU A 10 21.35 1.74 -1.38
C LEU A 10 20.08 2.54 -1.03
N ALA A 11 20.16 3.85 -0.82
CA ALA A 11 18.96 4.65 -0.60
C ALA A 11 18.06 4.63 -1.85
N GLU A 12 18.61 4.88 -3.04
CA GLU A 12 17.80 4.92 -4.28
C GLU A 12 17.13 3.58 -4.63
N HIS A 13 17.72 2.44 -4.26
CA HIS A 13 17.17 1.12 -4.55
C HIS A 13 16.09 0.67 -3.56
N TYR A 14 16.14 1.14 -2.31
CA TYR A 14 15.23 0.73 -1.24
C TYR A 14 14.13 1.75 -0.96
N ASP A 15 14.35 3.03 -1.24
CA ASP A 15 13.43 4.15 -0.93
C ASP A 15 12.28 4.30 -1.95
N ARG A 16 12.42 3.69 -3.14
CA ARG A 16 11.41 3.72 -4.22
C ARG A 16 10.56 2.46 -4.33
N SER A 17 10.83 1.47 -3.49
CA SER A 17 10.01 0.27 -3.37
C SER A 17 9.13 0.42 -2.15
N TYR A 18 7.84 0.18 -2.32
CA TYR A 18 6.96 -0.07 -1.18
C TYR A 18 7.47 -1.32 -0.46
N GLY A 19 8.25 -1.08 0.61
CA GLY A 19 8.84 -2.09 1.48
C GLY A 19 10.09 -2.80 0.99
N ILE A 20 10.38 -3.95 1.61
CA ILE A 20 11.68 -4.65 1.51
C ILE A 20 11.85 -5.47 0.22
N PHE A 21 10.79 -5.61 -0.59
CA PHE A 21 10.82 -6.31 -1.87
C PHE A 21 11.22 -5.34 -2.99
N SER A 22 12.52 -5.07 -3.01
CA SER A 22 13.20 -4.09 -3.85
C SER A 22 13.05 -4.40 -5.34
N GLY A 23 12.35 -3.50 -6.04
CA GLY A 23 12.20 -3.46 -7.48
C GLY A 23 11.48 -2.16 -7.86
N PRO A 24 11.76 -1.57 -9.03
CA PRO A 24 11.12 -0.31 -9.42
C PRO A 24 9.60 -0.46 -9.37
N ALA A 25 8.91 0.48 -8.72
CA ALA A 25 7.45 0.47 -8.67
C ALA A 25 6.87 0.42 -10.10
N ARG A 26 6.03 -0.58 -10.37
CA ARG A 26 5.44 -0.83 -11.70
C ARG A 26 3.98 -0.44 -11.77
N HIS A 27 3.36 -0.20 -10.62
CA HIS A 27 1.94 0.04 -10.48
C HIS A 27 1.70 1.18 -9.49
N ARG A 28 0.53 1.82 -9.60
CA ARG A 28 0.00 2.74 -8.59
C ARG A 28 -1.32 2.16 -8.08
N ALA A 29 -1.44 2.05 -6.78
CA ALA A 29 -2.66 1.67 -6.11
C ALA A 29 -3.47 2.93 -5.78
N ARG A 30 -4.80 2.81 -5.78
CA ARG A 30 -5.73 3.81 -5.26
C ARG A 30 -6.56 3.15 -4.18
N ILE A 31 -6.47 3.66 -2.95
CA ILE A 31 -7.07 3.06 -1.76
C ILE A 31 -7.93 4.13 -1.09
N ARG A 32 -9.21 3.81 -0.88
CA ARG A 32 -10.17 4.70 -0.23
C ARG A 32 -10.34 4.27 1.22
N PHE A 33 -10.20 5.21 2.13
CA PHE A 33 -10.42 5.00 3.55
C PHE A 33 -11.75 5.62 3.97
N THR A 34 -12.44 5.00 4.92
CA THR A 34 -13.68 5.56 5.47
C THR A 34 -13.44 6.94 6.11
N PRO A 35 -14.48 7.78 6.27
CA PRO A 35 -14.31 9.11 6.85
C PRO A 35 -13.71 9.09 8.27
N GLU A 36 -13.98 8.03 9.04
CA GLU A 36 -13.41 7.84 10.38
C GLU A 36 -11.90 7.63 10.33
N MET A 37 -11.44 6.73 9.46
CA MET A 37 -10.03 6.37 9.33
C MET A 37 -9.22 7.45 8.58
N SER A 38 -9.88 8.21 7.71
CA SER A 38 -9.27 9.27 6.89
C SER A 38 -8.53 10.34 7.68
N ARG A 39 -8.90 10.56 8.95
CA ARG A 39 -8.22 11.55 9.82
C ARG A 39 -6.82 11.12 10.25
N TRP A 40 -6.58 9.81 10.29
CA TRP A 40 -5.29 9.25 10.70
C TRP A 40 -4.42 8.97 9.48
N VAL A 41 -5.01 8.34 8.46
CA VAL A 41 -4.27 7.90 7.27
C VAL A 41 -3.80 9.07 6.40
N ALA A 42 -4.49 10.21 6.42
CA ALA A 42 -4.05 11.39 5.65
C ALA A 42 -2.69 11.94 6.09
N ASP A 43 -2.30 11.70 7.35
CA ASP A 43 -1.01 12.12 7.92
C ASP A 43 0.06 11.02 7.88
N GLU A 44 -0.26 9.82 7.37
CA GLU A 44 0.68 8.71 7.28
C GLU A 44 1.52 8.77 5.99
N GLU A 45 2.83 8.53 6.11
CA GLU A 45 3.72 8.31 4.97
C GLU A 45 3.92 6.81 4.74
N TRP A 46 3.23 6.29 3.74
CA TRP A 46 3.29 4.94 3.19
C TRP A 46 4.41 4.81 2.16
N HIS A 47 4.67 5.87 1.39
CA HIS A 47 5.75 5.93 0.39
C HIS A 47 6.12 7.39 0.08
N PRO A 48 7.40 7.72 -0.18
CA PRO A 48 7.83 9.09 -0.50
C PRO A 48 7.08 9.73 -1.69
N ASP A 49 6.85 8.96 -2.75
CA ASP A 49 6.10 9.38 -3.94
C ASP A 49 4.57 9.17 -3.83
N GLN A 50 4.01 9.07 -2.62
CA GLN A 50 2.55 8.99 -2.46
C GLN A 50 1.86 10.32 -2.78
N ALA A 51 0.59 10.23 -3.16
CA ALA A 51 -0.31 11.37 -3.27
C ALA A 51 -1.63 11.04 -2.58
N GLY A 52 -2.40 12.06 -2.21
CA GLY A 52 -3.75 11.80 -1.73
C GLY A 52 -4.64 13.03 -1.74
N ALA A 53 -5.94 12.78 -1.70
CA ALA A 53 -6.96 13.80 -1.66
C ALA A 53 -8.22 13.28 -0.98
N TYR A 54 -8.99 14.19 -0.40
CA TYR A 54 -10.36 13.88 0.01
C TYR A 54 -11.29 13.86 -1.20
N ASP A 55 -12.15 12.84 -1.27
CA ASP A 55 -13.24 12.78 -2.25
C ASP A 55 -14.46 13.61 -1.80
N ALA A 56 -15.52 13.59 -2.60
CA ALA A 56 -16.75 14.35 -2.35
C ALA A 56 -17.50 13.92 -1.08
N ASP A 57 -17.26 12.70 -0.58
CA ASP A 57 -17.89 12.16 0.63
C ASP A 57 -17.02 12.40 1.88
N GLY A 58 -15.86 13.05 1.73
CA GLY A 58 -14.90 13.27 2.82
C GLY A 58 -14.05 12.04 3.15
N CYS A 59 -13.96 11.06 2.24
CA CYS A 59 -13.08 9.92 2.36
C CYS A 59 -11.70 10.26 1.78
N TRP A 60 -10.64 9.87 2.49
CA TRP A 60 -9.27 9.99 2.00
C TRP A 60 -9.00 8.92 0.95
N VAL A 61 -8.56 9.35 -0.23
CA VAL A 61 -8.08 8.48 -1.30
C VAL A 61 -6.57 8.62 -1.37
N LEU A 62 -5.86 7.56 -0.95
CA LEU A 62 -4.43 7.42 -1.04
C LEU A 62 -4.05 6.84 -2.40
N GLU A 63 -3.09 7.45 -3.07
CA GLU A 63 -2.43 6.91 -4.24
C GLU A 63 -0.97 6.60 -3.91
N VAL A 64 -0.58 5.32 -4.01
CA VAL A 64 0.75 4.87 -3.60
C VAL A 64 1.38 3.99 -4.69
N PRO A 65 2.63 4.25 -5.09
CA PRO A 65 3.34 3.36 -6.01
C PRO A 65 3.72 2.05 -5.31
N PHE A 66 3.67 0.95 -6.05
CA PHE A 66 4.06 -0.36 -5.53
C PHE A 66 4.62 -1.27 -6.63
N SER A 67 5.43 -2.26 -6.23
CA SER A 67 6.04 -3.26 -7.13
C SER A 67 5.38 -4.63 -6.96
N ASP A 68 5.15 -5.05 -5.71
CA ASP A 68 4.54 -6.34 -5.35
C ASP A 68 3.27 -6.11 -4.50
N PRO A 69 2.11 -6.67 -4.90
CA PRO A 69 0.86 -6.46 -4.17
C PRO A 69 0.83 -7.13 -2.80
N ARG A 70 1.70 -8.09 -2.48
CA ARG A 70 1.63 -8.87 -1.23
C ARG A 70 1.85 -8.01 0.01
N GLU A 71 2.85 -7.14 -0.03
CA GLU A 71 3.18 -6.26 1.10
C GLU A 71 2.10 -5.22 1.31
N LEU A 72 1.74 -4.50 0.24
CA LEU A 72 0.66 -3.52 0.27
C LEU A 72 -0.68 -4.14 0.69
N ALA A 73 -0.99 -5.37 0.27
CA ALA A 73 -2.19 -6.07 0.71
C ALA A 73 -2.19 -6.36 2.21
N MET A 74 -1.05 -6.70 2.82
CA MET A 74 -0.97 -6.90 4.28
C MET A 74 -1.24 -5.59 5.04
N ASP A 75 -0.67 -4.48 4.56
CA ASP A 75 -0.88 -3.17 5.18
C ASP A 75 -2.33 -2.71 5.05
N ILE A 76 -2.95 -2.89 3.87
CA ILE A 76 -4.39 -2.62 3.67
C ILE A 76 -5.22 -3.47 4.64
N MET A 77 -4.90 -4.76 4.76
CA MET A 77 -5.63 -5.69 5.62
C MET A 77 -5.59 -5.31 7.10
N ARG A 78 -4.60 -4.53 7.57
CA ARG A 78 -4.56 -4.04 8.96
C ARG A 78 -5.74 -3.12 9.31
N TYR A 79 -6.27 -2.40 8.31
CA TYR A 79 -7.43 -1.52 8.46
C TYR A 79 -8.75 -2.29 8.29
N GLY A 80 -8.71 -3.52 7.77
CA GLY A 80 -9.89 -4.36 7.59
C GLY A 80 -10.97 -3.67 6.76
N PRO A 81 -12.23 -3.57 7.25
CA PRO A 81 -13.33 -2.98 6.50
C PRO A 81 -13.21 -1.45 6.30
N GLU A 82 -12.25 -0.78 6.96
CA GLU A 82 -12.05 0.67 6.86
C GLU A 82 -11.28 1.09 5.60
N ALA A 83 -10.76 0.13 4.83
CA ALA A 83 -9.99 0.37 3.61
C ALA A 83 -10.55 -0.41 2.42
N GLU A 84 -10.73 0.28 1.29
CA GLU A 84 -11.17 -0.31 0.02
C GLU A 84 -10.13 -0.02 -1.07
N VAL A 85 -9.64 -1.08 -1.72
CA VAL A 85 -8.83 -0.94 -2.94
C VAL A 85 -9.76 -0.56 -4.09
N LEU A 86 -9.57 0.63 -4.66
CA LEU A 86 -10.25 1.06 -5.88
C LEU A 86 -9.56 0.49 -7.12
N GLU A 87 -8.22 0.60 -7.16
CA GLU A 87 -7.36 0.16 -8.28
C GLU A 87 -5.96 -0.26 -7.77
N PRO A 88 -5.22 -1.10 -8.51
CA PRO A 88 -5.68 -1.89 -9.65
C PRO A 88 -6.48 -3.14 -9.22
N GLU A 89 -7.18 -3.76 -10.16
CA GLU A 89 -7.95 -4.99 -9.92
C GLU A 89 -7.08 -6.13 -9.34
N SER A 90 -5.83 -6.23 -9.76
CA SER A 90 -4.89 -7.24 -9.24
C SER A 90 -4.62 -7.11 -7.74
N LEU A 91 -4.55 -5.88 -7.22
CA LEU A 91 -4.39 -5.64 -5.79
C LEU A 91 -5.69 -5.92 -5.03
N ARG A 92 -6.84 -5.54 -5.62
CA ARG A 92 -8.16 -5.86 -5.08
C ARG A 92 -8.36 -7.38 -4.95
N ASP A 93 -7.94 -8.14 -5.96
CA ASP A 93 -7.96 -9.60 -5.95
C ASP A 93 -7.07 -10.20 -4.85
N ALA A 94 -5.88 -9.65 -4.65
CA ALA A 94 -4.96 -10.08 -3.60
C ALA A 94 -5.55 -9.85 -2.19
N VAL A 95 -6.10 -8.66 -1.93
CA VAL A 95 -6.78 -8.34 -0.66
C VAL A 95 -8.00 -9.23 -0.45
N ARG A 96 -8.83 -9.44 -1.48
CA ARG A 96 -10.00 -10.34 -1.41
C ARG A 96 -9.60 -11.77 -1.05
N ALA A 97 -8.55 -12.29 -1.70
CA ALA A 97 -8.06 -13.64 -1.43
C ALA A 97 -7.54 -13.78 0.00
N ALA A 98 -6.78 -12.78 0.49
CA ALA A 98 -6.30 -12.74 1.87
C ALA A 98 -7.46 -12.67 2.88
N ALA A 99 -8.44 -11.80 2.67
CA ALA A 99 -9.61 -11.68 3.53
C ALA A 99 -10.43 -12.97 3.59
N ALA A 100 -10.66 -13.62 2.44
CA ALA A 100 -11.35 -14.91 2.38
C ALA A 100 -10.58 -16.00 3.15
N ALA A 101 -9.26 -16.09 2.95
CA ALA A 101 -8.41 -17.04 3.65
C ALA A 101 -8.40 -16.81 5.18
N THR A 102 -8.39 -15.54 5.62
CA THR A 102 -8.52 -15.17 7.03
C THR A 102 -9.88 -15.58 7.57
N ALA A 103 -10.98 -15.24 6.88
CA ALA A 103 -12.32 -15.59 7.32
C ALA A 103 -12.50 -17.11 7.50
N SER A 104 -11.97 -17.93 6.59
CA SER A 104 -11.99 -19.40 6.70
C SER A 104 -11.25 -19.98 7.90
N LYS A 105 -10.48 -19.19 8.67
CA LYS A 105 -9.87 -19.64 9.93
C LYS A 105 -10.80 -19.54 11.13
N TYR A 106 -11.90 -18.80 11.00
CA TYR A 106 -12.82 -18.48 12.10
C TYR A 106 -14.26 -18.92 11.85
N LEU A 107 -14.54 -19.48 10.66
CA LEU A 107 -15.84 -20.04 10.25
C LEU A 107 -15.73 -21.57 10.15
#